data_AF-A0A8H4FFD4-F1
#
_entry.id   AF-A0A8H4FFD4-F1
#
_cell.length_a   1.000
_cell.length_b   1.000
_cell.length_c   1.000
_cell.angle_alpha   90.00
_cell.angle_beta   90.00
_cell.angle_gamma   90.00
#
_symmetry.space_group_name_H-M   'P 1'
#
loop_
_entity.id
_entity.type
_entity.pdbx_description
1 polymer ?
#
loop_
_entity_poly.entity_id
_entity_poly.type
_entity_poly.pdbx_seq_one_letter_code
_entity_poly.pdbx_strand_id
1 'polypeptide(L)'
;MEQATSPRQPTDTGAVCTPTKYQCRQNPDSTWGWDVCNTSKWVNGGNCTPTETCVFNSLNGSPYCVPNPPKNSAKETGKQCFPGKYQCKYDDSKGWSIETCNSAGSWGHTLDCAATETCTCSPVAGYPYCTPKADSRVCAPGTYQCSHVQRWGWDVCSTEGKWVRGGSCETGKTCSFNALNGSPYCV
;
A
#
# COMPACT_ATOMS: atom_id res chain seq x y z
N MET A 1 -35.58 -0.95 38.75
CA MET A 1 -35.97 -1.94 37.73
C MET A 1 -35.47 -1.41 36.40
N GLU A 2 -34.36 -1.99 35.92
CA GLU A 2 -33.83 -1.82 34.56
C GLU A 2 -34.88 -2.20 33.52
N GLN A 3 -34.89 -1.50 32.37
CA GLN A 3 -35.11 -2.15 31.09
C GLN A 3 -34.21 -1.50 30.02
N ALA A 4 -33.30 -2.32 29.51
CA ALA A 4 -32.35 -2.00 28.46
C ALA A 4 -33.01 -2.10 27.08
N THR A 5 -32.90 -1.04 26.28
CA THR A 5 -33.17 -1.06 24.85
C THR A 5 -31.93 -1.57 24.11
N SER A 6 -32.08 -2.75 23.52
CA SER A 6 -31.09 -3.44 22.69
C SER A 6 -30.72 -2.61 21.44
N PRO A 7 -29.43 -2.31 21.18
CA PRO A 7 -29.01 -1.82 19.87
C PRO A 7 -28.91 -2.99 18.88
N ARG A 8 -29.48 -2.76 17.69
CA ARG A 8 -29.51 -3.66 16.54
C ARG A 8 -28.08 -4.08 16.15
N GLN A 9 -27.80 -5.37 16.26
CA GLN A 9 -26.59 -6.02 15.75
C GLN A 9 -26.49 -5.82 14.23
N PRO A 10 -25.38 -5.26 13.69
CA PRO A 10 -25.13 -5.32 12.25
C PRO A 10 -24.95 -6.78 11.88
N THR A 11 -25.62 -7.18 10.80
CA THR A 11 -25.60 -8.50 10.17
C THR A 11 -24.19 -9.10 10.10
N ASP A 12 -23.89 -9.96 11.05
CA ASP A 12 -22.76 -10.88 11.05
C ASP A 12 -23.09 -11.98 10.04
N THR A 13 -22.88 -11.71 8.75
CA THR A 13 -22.67 -12.79 7.78
C THR A 13 -21.42 -13.51 8.24
N GLY A 14 -21.61 -14.65 8.92
CA GLY A 14 -20.58 -15.49 9.54
C GLY A 14 -19.50 -15.95 8.57
N ALA A 15 -18.66 -15.01 8.15
CA ALA A 15 -17.47 -15.24 7.36
C ALA A 15 -16.45 -15.88 8.28
N VAL A 16 -16.35 -17.21 8.18
CA VAL A 16 -15.28 -17.99 8.78
C VAL A 16 -13.95 -17.34 8.41
N CYS A 17 -13.28 -16.75 9.40
CA CYS A 17 -11.99 -16.10 9.19
C CYS A 17 -10.85 -17.07 9.49
N THR A 18 -9.68 -16.84 8.87
CA THR A 18 -8.47 -17.61 9.22
C THR A 18 -7.84 -17.03 10.49
N PRO A 19 -7.58 -17.83 11.54
CA PRO A 19 -6.91 -17.35 12.74
C PRO A 19 -5.64 -16.56 12.42
N THR A 20 -5.32 -15.56 13.26
CA THR A 20 -4.16 -14.65 13.13
C THR A 20 -4.21 -13.66 11.96
N LYS A 21 -5.33 -13.58 11.23
CA LYS A 21 -5.59 -12.51 10.26
C LYS A 21 -6.23 -11.29 10.90
N TYR A 22 -6.02 -10.16 10.26
CA TYR A 22 -6.57 -8.86 10.62
C TYR A 22 -7.40 -8.31 9.44
N GLN A 23 -8.41 -7.50 9.73
CA GLN A 23 -9.12 -6.71 8.72
C GLN A 23 -9.31 -5.28 9.21
N CYS A 24 -9.14 -4.30 8.34
CA CYS A 24 -9.55 -2.93 8.64
C CYS A 24 -11.06 -2.83 8.48
N ARG A 25 -11.70 -2.15 9.43
CA ARG A 25 -13.16 -2.00 9.50
C ARG A 25 -13.50 -0.53 9.69
N GLN A 26 -14.63 -0.13 9.11
CA GLN A 26 -15.25 1.16 9.44
C GLN A 26 -16.26 0.96 10.57
N ASN A 27 -16.14 1.76 11.61
CA ASN A 27 -17.03 1.77 12.77
C ASN A 27 -18.38 2.44 12.44
N PRO A 28 -19.44 2.16 13.23
CA PRO A 28 -20.74 2.80 13.05
C PRO A 28 -20.71 4.34 13.17
N ASP A 29 -19.75 4.87 13.94
CA ASP A 29 -19.51 6.31 14.11
C ASP A 29 -18.62 6.90 12.99
N SER A 30 -18.44 6.17 11.89
CA SER A 30 -17.59 6.52 10.74
C SER A 30 -16.09 6.60 11.02
N THR A 31 -15.63 6.29 12.24
CA THR A 31 -14.19 6.14 12.53
C THR A 31 -13.65 4.83 11.95
N TRP A 32 -12.34 4.72 11.82
CA TRP A 32 -11.71 3.46 11.41
C TRP A 32 -11.29 2.63 12.62
N GLY A 33 -11.12 1.34 12.41
CA GLY A 33 -10.55 0.41 13.39
C GLY A 33 -10.12 -0.87 12.69
N TRP A 34 -9.80 -1.90 13.47
CA TRP A 34 -9.49 -3.22 12.93
C TRP A 34 -10.14 -4.32 13.75
N ASP A 35 -10.36 -5.46 13.10
CA ASP A 35 -10.75 -6.70 13.76
C ASP A 35 -9.61 -7.72 13.68
N VAL A 36 -9.53 -8.58 14.68
CA VAL A 36 -8.65 -9.76 14.73
C VAL A 36 -9.51 -10.99 14.54
N CYS A 37 -9.03 -11.94 13.74
CA CYS A 37 -9.66 -13.24 13.66
C CYS A 37 -9.28 -14.09 14.88
N ASN A 38 -10.26 -14.35 15.74
CA ASN A 38 -10.15 -15.26 16.87
C ASN A 38 -11.00 -16.50 16.59
N THR A 39 -10.36 -17.68 16.49
CA THR A 39 -11.05 -18.97 16.39
C THR A 39 -12.20 -19.00 15.38
N SER A 40 -11.94 -18.43 14.19
CA SER A 40 -12.89 -18.30 13.07
C SER A 40 -14.00 -17.25 13.22
N LYS A 41 -13.87 -16.34 14.19
CA LYS A 41 -14.76 -15.18 14.38
C LYS A 41 -13.97 -13.88 14.39
N TRP A 42 -14.50 -12.86 13.72
CA TRP A 42 -13.94 -11.51 13.81
C TRP A 42 -14.29 -10.89 15.15
N VAL A 43 -13.29 -10.39 15.86
CA VAL A 43 -13.44 -9.66 17.13
C VAL A 43 -12.74 -8.32 17.02
N ASN A 44 -13.30 -7.28 17.67
CA ASN A 44 -12.70 -5.95 17.65
C ASN A 44 -11.27 -6.01 18.21
N GLY A 45 -10.31 -5.55 17.40
CA GLY A 45 -8.90 -5.47 17.77
C GLY A 45 -8.46 -4.08 18.21
N GLY A 46 -9.17 -3.03 17.81
CA GLY A 46 -8.89 -1.65 18.19
C GLY A 46 -9.57 -0.62 17.27
N ASN A 47 -9.59 0.63 17.73
CA ASN A 47 -10.18 1.76 17.04
C ASN A 47 -9.12 2.84 16.79
N CYS A 48 -9.22 3.50 15.65
CA CYS A 48 -8.48 4.70 15.31
C CYS A 48 -9.23 5.95 15.79
N THR A 49 -8.53 7.06 15.93
CA THR A 49 -9.17 8.34 16.22
C THR A 49 -9.98 8.85 15.01
N PRO A 50 -10.89 9.84 15.20
CA PRO A 50 -11.75 10.32 14.11
C PRO A 50 -11.02 10.91 12.90
N THR A 51 -9.76 11.33 13.06
CA THR A 51 -8.92 11.88 12.00
C THR A 51 -7.92 10.85 11.46
N GLU A 52 -8.10 9.57 11.75
CA GLU A 52 -7.21 8.50 11.36
C GLU A 52 -7.92 7.45 10.50
N THR A 53 -7.13 6.67 9.78
CA THR A 53 -7.57 5.53 8.99
C THR A 53 -6.73 4.32 9.33
N CYS A 54 -7.37 3.15 9.31
CA CYS A 54 -6.71 1.88 9.49
C CYS A 54 -5.97 1.49 8.20
N VAL A 55 -4.71 1.12 8.33
CA VAL A 55 -3.86 0.58 7.27
C VAL A 55 -3.08 -0.63 7.78
N PHE A 56 -2.51 -1.44 6.88
CA PHE A 56 -1.74 -2.62 7.26
C PHE A 56 -0.24 -2.40 7.15
N ASN A 57 0.50 -2.79 8.19
CA ASN A 57 1.94 -2.83 8.18
C ASN A 57 2.34 -4.03 7.33
N SER A 58 3.03 -3.76 6.24
CA SER A 58 3.34 -4.79 5.27
C SER A 58 4.47 -5.73 5.68
N LEU A 59 5.25 -5.40 6.72
CA LEU A 59 6.29 -6.27 7.27
C LEU A 59 5.70 -7.43 8.08
N ASN A 60 4.61 -7.20 8.80
CA ASN A 60 4.04 -8.17 9.74
C ASN A 60 2.53 -8.39 9.56
N GLY A 61 1.89 -7.70 8.63
CA GLY A 61 0.45 -7.76 8.39
C GLY A 61 -0.39 -7.09 9.48
N SER A 62 0.23 -6.42 10.45
CA SER A 62 -0.49 -5.84 11.60
C SER A 62 -1.16 -4.51 11.21
N PRO A 63 -2.42 -4.30 11.60
CA PRO A 63 -3.09 -3.02 11.39
C PRO A 63 -2.48 -1.93 12.28
N TYR A 64 -2.45 -0.69 11.77
CA TYR A 64 -2.09 0.50 12.52
C TYR A 64 -2.91 1.70 12.04
N CYS A 65 -3.05 2.69 12.91
CA CYS A 65 -3.77 3.92 12.61
C CYS A 65 -2.78 4.96 12.06
N VAL A 66 -3.15 5.56 10.93
CA VAL A 66 -2.42 6.71 10.36
C VAL A 66 -3.35 7.90 10.25
N PRO A 67 -2.88 9.13 10.44
CA PRO A 67 -3.67 10.32 10.16
C PRO A 67 -4.23 10.29 8.74
N ASN A 68 -5.56 10.31 8.61
CA ASN A 68 -6.27 10.52 7.35
C ASN A 68 -7.01 11.85 7.41
N PRO A 69 -6.41 12.90 6.87
CA PRO A 69 -7.04 14.19 6.84
C PRO A 69 -8.16 14.19 5.78
N PRO A 70 -9.30 14.87 6.04
CA PRO A 70 -10.33 15.05 5.03
C PRO A 70 -9.72 15.69 3.79
N LYS A 71 -10.19 15.26 2.61
CA LYS A 71 -9.62 15.52 1.27
C LYS A 71 -9.27 16.99 0.96
N ASN A 72 -9.73 17.96 1.77
CA ASN A 72 -9.56 19.40 1.58
C ASN A 72 -8.85 20.17 2.74
N SER A 73 -8.42 19.50 3.82
CA SER A 73 -8.01 20.20 5.06
C SER A 73 -6.58 20.76 5.10
N ALA A 74 -5.68 20.34 4.20
CA ALA A 74 -4.37 20.99 4.04
C ALA A 74 -4.56 22.45 3.57
N LYS A 75 -5.49 22.65 2.63
CA LYS A 75 -5.80 23.95 2.03
C LYS A 75 -6.42 24.94 3.01
N GLU A 76 -7.20 24.45 3.97
CA GLU A 76 -7.85 25.28 5.01
C GLU A 76 -6.89 25.73 6.13
N THR A 77 -5.75 25.02 6.31
CA THR A 77 -4.75 25.34 7.34
C THR A 77 -3.50 26.02 6.78
N GLY A 78 -3.49 26.36 5.49
CA GLY A 78 -2.33 26.95 4.80
C GLY A 78 -1.14 25.98 4.64
N LYS A 79 -1.33 24.68 4.93
CA LYS A 79 -0.32 23.64 4.77
C LYS A 79 -0.40 23.03 3.36
N GLN A 80 0.74 22.65 2.79
CA GLN A 80 0.77 21.99 1.48
C GLN A 80 0.36 20.51 1.59
N CYS A 81 0.66 19.89 2.73
CA CYS A 81 0.47 18.47 2.98
C CYS A 81 0.43 18.16 4.48
N PHE A 82 0.20 16.89 4.81
CA PHE A 82 0.20 16.41 6.19
C PHE A 82 1.47 15.62 6.50
N PRO A 83 2.14 15.88 7.63
CA PRO A 83 3.37 15.19 8.00
C PRO A 83 3.24 13.67 7.87
N GLY A 84 4.23 13.03 7.23
CA GLY A 84 4.23 11.59 6.99
C GLY A 84 3.39 11.12 5.80
N LYS A 85 2.72 12.02 5.06
CA LYS A 85 2.22 11.72 3.71
C LYS A 85 3.40 11.63 2.74
N TYR A 86 3.21 10.82 1.70
CA TYR A 86 4.13 10.69 0.59
C TYR A 86 3.42 11.01 -0.72
N GLN A 87 4.18 11.48 -1.71
CA GLN A 87 3.69 11.64 -3.08
C GLN A 87 4.77 11.31 -4.12
N CYS A 88 4.32 10.98 -5.32
CA CYS A 88 5.14 10.96 -6.51
C CYS A 88 5.08 12.33 -7.18
N LYS A 89 6.25 12.90 -7.50
CA LYS A 89 6.36 14.15 -8.24
C LYS A 89 7.22 13.95 -9.47
N TYR A 90 6.77 14.51 -10.58
CA TYR A 90 7.51 14.53 -11.83
C TYR A 90 8.03 15.94 -12.10
N ASP A 91 9.28 16.04 -12.49
CA ASP A 91 9.94 17.26 -12.95
C ASP A 91 10.61 16.98 -14.30
N ASP A 92 10.38 17.83 -15.31
CA ASP A 92 10.91 17.63 -16.66
C ASP A 92 12.45 17.59 -16.73
N SER A 93 13.14 18.22 -15.78
CA SER A 93 14.59 18.30 -15.71
C SER A 93 15.24 17.20 -14.86
N LYS A 94 14.48 16.58 -13.94
CA LYS A 94 15.01 15.62 -12.95
C LYS A 94 14.33 14.25 -12.98
N GLY A 95 13.20 14.11 -13.68
CA GLY A 95 12.42 12.89 -13.72
C GLY A 95 11.50 12.72 -12.51
N TRP A 96 11.20 11.47 -12.16
CA TRP A 96 10.32 11.15 -11.04
C TRP A 96 11.06 11.17 -9.71
N SER A 97 10.40 11.66 -8.67
CA SER A 97 10.88 11.64 -7.29
C SER A 97 9.76 11.27 -6.32
N ILE A 98 10.17 10.75 -5.16
CA ILE A 98 9.34 10.57 -3.99
C ILE A 98 9.55 11.77 -3.08
N GLU A 99 8.45 12.42 -2.69
CA GLU A 99 8.46 13.49 -1.70
C GLU A 99 7.72 13.03 -0.44
N THR A 100 8.25 13.40 0.72
CA THR A 100 7.66 13.18 2.03
C THR A 100 7.26 14.52 2.61
N CYS A 101 6.06 14.59 3.16
CA CYS A 101 5.63 15.78 3.86
C CYS A 101 6.30 15.87 5.23
N ASN A 102 7.00 16.97 5.47
CA ASN A 102 7.69 17.21 6.73
C ASN A 102 6.72 17.66 7.85
N SER A 103 7.23 17.79 9.08
CA SER A 103 6.46 18.22 10.25
C SER A 103 5.86 19.63 10.13
N ALA A 104 6.45 20.49 9.29
CA ALA A 104 5.92 21.82 8.98
C ALA A 104 4.70 21.76 8.04
N GLY A 105 4.42 20.63 7.40
CA GLY A 105 3.34 20.50 6.42
C GLY A 105 3.75 20.94 5.02
N SER A 106 5.05 20.87 4.71
CA SER A 106 5.62 21.17 3.39
C SER A 106 6.24 19.93 2.77
N TRP A 107 6.15 19.82 1.44
CA TRP A 107 6.76 18.71 0.72
C TRP A 107 8.29 18.84 0.73
N GLY A 108 8.96 17.81 1.23
CA GLY A 108 10.40 17.67 1.19
C GLY A 108 10.79 16.56 0.20
N HIS A 109 11.86 16.82 -0.57
CA HIS A 109 12.47 15.81 -1.42
C HIS A 109 13.01 14.65 -0.59
N THR A 110 12.73 13.41 -1.00
CA THR A 110 13.14 12.20 -0.26
C THR A 110 14.06 11.32 -1.09
N LEU A 111 13.67 11.03 -2.34
CA LEU A 111 14.41 10.14 -3.23
C LEU A 111 14.13 10.49 -4.69
N ASP A 112 15.17 10.57 -5.50
CA ASP A 112 15.04 10.58 -6.97
C ASP A 112 14.95 9.15 -7.50
N CYS A 113 13.98 8.89 -8.35
CA CYS A 113 13.95 7.66 -9.13
C CYS A 113 15.01 7.74 -10.24
N ALA A 114 15.54 6.59 -10.67
CA ALA A 114 16.46 6.57 -11.79
C ALA A 114 15.78 7.12 -13.06
N ALA A 115 16.57 7.62 -14.02
CA ALA A 115 16.04 8.15 -15.28
C ALA A 115 15.20 7.12 -16.07
N THR A 116 15.45 5.84 -15.86
CA THR A 116 14.72 4.69 -16.43
C THR A 116 13.53 4.26 -15.59
N GLU A 117 13.17 4.98 -14.53
CA GLU A 117 12.12 4.63 -13.59
C GLU A 117 10.99 5.66 -13.56
N THR A 118 9.82 5.19 -13.12
CA THR A 118 8.63 5.95 -12.77
C THR A 118 8.31 5.77 -11.30
N CYS A 119 7.89 6.84 -10.64
CA CYS A 119 7.35 6.74 -9.29
C CYS A 119 5.89 6.27 -9.35
N THR A 120 5.57 5.21 -8.63
CA THR A 120 4.24 4.63 -8.54
C THR A 120 3.82 4.51 -7.08
N CYS A 121 2.59 4.91 -6.75
CA CYS A 121 2.01 4.67 -5.42
C CYS A 121 1.45 3.24 -5.33
N SER A 122 1.85 2.50 -4.30
CA SER A 122 1.28 1.17 -4.04
C SER A 122 -0.23 1.28 -3.77
N PRO A 123 -1.09 0.63 -4.56
CA PRO A 123 -2.54 0.68 -4.34
C PRO A 123 -2.96 -0.04 -3.06
N VAL A 124 -2.08 -0.88 -2.49
CA VAL A 124 -2.33 -1.65 -1.27
C VAL A 124 -1.75 -0.97 -0.04
N ALA A 125 -0.54 -0.38 -0.17
CA ALA A 125 0.19 0.18 0.98
C ALA A 125 0.13 1.72 1.05
N GLY A 126 -0.25 2.40 -0.03
CA GLY A 126 -0.27 3.87 -0.10
C GLY A 126 1.11 4.54 -0.14
N TYR A 127 2.20 3.78 -0.05
CA TYR A 127 3.57 4.28 -0.15
C TYR A 127 4.05 4.29 -1.60
N PRO A 128 4.73 5.37 -2.05
CA PRO A 128 5.34 5.42 -3.37
C PRO A 128 6.66 4.65 -3.41
N TYR A 129 6.98 4.14 -4.59
CA TYR A 129 8.23 3.45 -4.89
C TYR A 129 8.61 3.70 -6.35
N CYS A 130 9.90 3.63 -6.64
CA CYS A 130 10.41 3.72 -8.00
C CYS A 130 10.29 2.36 -8.68
N THR A 131 9.82 2.38 -9.93
CA THR A 131 9.58 1.20 -10.76
C THR A 131 10.21 1.41 -12.11
N PRO A 132 10.84 0.40 -12.74
CA PRO A 132 11.29 0.53 -14.13
C PRO A 132 10.15 1.02 -15.03
N LYS A 133 10.46 1.95 -15.94
CA LYS A 133 9.51 2.39 -16.97
C LYS A 133 9.09 1.19 -17.80
N ALA A 134 7.78 1.04 -18.00
CA ALA A 134 7.20 -0.11 -18.72
C ALA A 134 7.71 -0.28 -20.17
N ASP A 135 8.40 0.72 -20.73
CA ASP A 135 8.97 0.69 -22.08
C ASP A 135 10.50 0.62 -22.13
N SER A 136 11.19 0.56 -20.98
CA SER A 136 12.65 0.55 -20.99
C SER A 136 13.15 -0.83 -21.39
N ARG A 137 13.71 -0.92 -22.61
CA ARG A 137 14.52 -2.09 -23.04
C ARG A 137 15.75 -2.31 -22.14
N VAL A 138 16.05 -1.33 -21.29
CA VAL A 138 17.17 -1.27 -20.38
C VAL A 138 16.65 -1.25 -18.94
N CYS A 139 17.30 -1.96 -18.03
CA CYS A 139 16.90 -2.09 -16.63
C CYS A 139 18.12 -1.98 -15.69
N ALA A 140 17.87 -1.82 -14.39
CA ALA A 140 18.92 -1.82 -13.36
C ALA A 140 19.29 -3.27 -12.96
N PRO A 141 20.56 -3.69 -13.06
CA PRO A 141 20.98 -5.05 -12.72
C PRO A 141 20.51 -5.53 -11.35
N GLY A 142 20.05 -6.78 -11.28
CA GLY A 142 19.56 -7.37 -10.03
C GLY A 142 18.14 -6.96 -9.63
N THR A 143 17.44 -6.17 -10.46
CA THR A 143 16.00 -5.91 -10.30
C THR A 143 15.15 -6.98 -10.96
N TYR A 144 13.89 -7.05 -10.52
CA TYR A 144 12.90 -8.00 -11.01
C TYR A 144 11.64 -7.25 -11.42
N GLN A 145 10.85 -7.84 -12.31
CA GLN A 145 9.51 -7.37 -12.65
C GLN A 145 8.60 -8.53 -13.03
N CYS A 146 7.29 -8.34 -12.94
CA CYS A 146 6.39 -9.24 -13.65
C CYS A 146 6.57 -9.08 -15.15
N SER A 147 6.61 -10.21 -15.86
CA SER A 147 6.89 -10.19 -17.30
C SER A 147 5.72 -9.60 -18.06
N HIS A 148 6.02 -8.63 -18.92
CA HIS A 148 5.04 -8.01 -19.80
C HIS A 148 4.69 -8.90 -21.00
N VAL A 149 5.58 -9.84 -21.35
CA VAL A 149 5.39 -10.80 -22.44
C VAL A 149 4.61 -12.03 -21.95
N GLN A 150 4.92 -12.49 -20.74
CA GLN A 150 4.23 -13.62 -20.11
C GLN A 150 3.59 -13.14 -18.81
N ARG A 151 2.29 -12.79 -18.83
CA ARG A 151 1.54 -12.32 -17.65
C ARG A 151 1.54 -13.28 -16.44
N TRP A 152 1.98 -14.50 -16.66
CA TRP A 152 2.16 -15.57 -15.69
C TRP A 152 3.65 -15.83 -15.39
N GLY A 153 4.56 -14.88 -15.57
CA GLY A 153 5.98 -15.05 -15.28
C GLY A 153 6.66 -13.76 -14.86
N TRP A 154 7.96 -13.83 -14.64
CA TRP A 154 8.76 -12.68 -14.23
C TRP A 154 10.07 -12.60 -15.01
N ASP A 155 10.58 -11.38 -15.11
CA ASP A 155 11.85 -11.06 -15.73
C ASP A 155 12.84 -10.59 -14.67
N VAL A 156 14.12 -10.90 -14.88
CA VAL A 156 15.26 -10.45 -14.08
C VAL A 156 16.10 -9.54 -14.96
N CYS A 157 16.61 -8.46 -14.39
CA CYS A 157 17.55 -7.62 -15.08
C CYS A 157 18.97 -8.21 -15.02
N SER A 158 19.54 -8.54 -16.18
CA SER A 158 20.92 -9.03 -16.30
C SER A 158 21.93 -7.96 -15.87
N THR A 159 23.19 -8.36 -15.66
CA THR A 159 24.31 -7.44 -15.44
C THR A 159 24.56 -6.46 -16.60
N GLU A 160 24.14 -6.82 -17.82
CA GLU A 160 24.17 -5.94 -19.00
C GLU A 160 23.01 -4.92 -19.06
N GLY A 161 22.15 -4.89 -18.04
CA GLY A 161 20.97 -4.03 -18.02
C GLY A 161 19.87 -4.44 -18.99
N LYS A 162 19.74 -5.74 -19.32
CA LYS A 162 18.69 -6.27 -20.20
C LYS A 162 17.73 -7.17 -19.43
N TRP A 163 16.45 -7.06 -19.74
CA TRP A 163 15.45 -7.99 -19.20
C TRP A 163 15.63 -9.37 -19.81
N VAL A 164 15.81 -10.36 -18.94
CA VAL A 164 15.85 -11.78 -19.30
C VAL A 164 14.80 -12.54 -18.50
N ARG A 165 14.28 -13.63 -19.07
CA ARG A 165 13.24 -14.43 -18.40
C ARG A 165 13.80 -15.02 -17.10
N GLY A 166 13.17 -14.69 -15.99
CA GLY A 166 13.51 -15.20 -14.66
C GLY A 166 12.79 -16.48 -14.28
N GLY A 167 11.55 -16.63 -14.76
CA GLY A 167 10.76 -17.82 -14.50
C GLY A 167 9.27 -17.62 -14.78
N SER A 168 8.48 -18.57 -14.31
CA SER A 168 7.06 -18.66 -14.61
C SER A 168 6.28 -19.21 -13.42
N CYS A 169 5.06 -18.72 -13.28
CA CYS A 169 4.06 -19.19 -12.35
C CYS A 169 3.43 -20.50 -12.81
N GLU A 170 2.96 -21.27 -11.84
CA GLU A 170 2.18 -22.48 -12.05
C GLU A 170 0.89 -22.18 -12.86
N THR A 171 0.33 -23.21 -13.49
CA THR A 171 -0.89 -23.08 -14.28
C THR A 171 -2.02 -22.45 -13.48
N GLY A 172 -2.63 -21.40 -14.03
CA GLY A 172 -3.74 -20.68 -13.39
C GLY A 172 -3.32 -19.56 -12.44
N LYS A 173 -2.02 -19.44 -12.12
CA LYS A 173 -1.49 -18.33 -11.31
C LYS A 173 -1.03 -17.16 -12.17
N THR A 174 -1.13 -15.96 -11.63
CA THR A 174 -0.60 -14.75 -12.26
C THR A 174 0.58 -14.20 -11.48
N CYS A 175 1.46 -13.46 -12.17
CA CYS A 175 2.53 -12.76 -11.49
C CYS A 175 1.97 -11.49 -10.82
N SER A 176 2.34 -11.30 -9.56
CA SER A 176 2.19 -10.05 -8.82
C SER A 176 3.56 -9.60 -8.31
N PHE A 177 3.77 -8.29 -8.20
CA PHE A 177 5.06 -7.74 -7.77
C PHE A 177 4.97 -7.18 -6.35
N ASN A 178 5.83 -7.66 -5.47
CA ASN A 178 5.96 -7.12 -4.12
C ASN A 178 7.01 -6.01 -4.13
N ALA A 179 6.53 -4.77 -4.16
CA ALA A 179 7.35 -3.58 -4.16
C ALA A 179 8.26 -3.44 -2.92
N LEU A 180 7.95 -4.11 -1.81
CA LEU A 180 8.67 -3.94 -0.53
C LEU A 180 9.99 -4.70 -0.51
N ASN A 181 10.01 -5.89 -1.09
CA ASN A 181 11.21 -6.70 -1.22
C ASN A 181 11.71 -6.76 -2.68
N GLY A 182 11.13 -5.93 -3.55
CA GLY A 182 11.48 -5.84 -4.97
C GLY A 182 11.33 -7.16 -5.72
N SER A 183 10.45 -8.06 -5.27
CA SER A 183 10.38 -9.43 -5.78
C SER A 183 8.99 -9.79 -6.34
N PRO A 184 8.94 -10.47 -7.49
CA PRO A 184 7.72 -11.04 -8.04
C PRO A 184 7.31 -12.29 -7.25
N TYR A 185 6.01 -12.58 -7.22
CA TYR A 185 5.42 -13.76 -6.61
C TYR A 185 4.18 -14.20 -7.37
N CYS A 186 3.81 -15.48 -7.25
CA CYS A 186 2.67 -16.05 -7.96
C CYS A 186 1.45 -16.13 -7.06
N VAL A 187 0.31 -15.69 -7.58
CA VAL A 187 -0.99 -15.70 -6.90
C VAL A 187 -2.04 -16.42 -7.71
#